data_AF-A0A257Y736-F1
#
_entry.id   AF-A0A257Y736-F1
#
_cell.length_a   1.000
_cell.length_b   1.000
_cell.length_c   1.000
_cell.angle_alpha   90.00
_cell.angle_beta   90.00
_cell.angle_gamma   90.00
#
_symmetry.space_group_name_H-M   'P 1'
#
loop_
_entity.id
_entity.type
_entity.pdbx_description
1 polymer ?
#
loop_
_entity_poly.entity_id
_entity_poly.type
_entity_poly.pdbx_seq_one_letter_code
_entity_poly.pdbx_strand_id
1 'polypeptide(L)' 'MPRKNYQKTSNARSRTSVPTLDIVLSSRATCRSKRRFPTEKQAAYAAETQELQVQSIELRTYHCTNCGGWHLSRQKSNSR' A
#
# COMPACT_ATOMS: atom_id res chain seq x y z
N MET A 1 33.40 -38.50 -18.73
CA MET A 1 33.03 -37.54 -17.65
C MET A 1 31.60 -37.82 -17.21
N PRO A 2 31.32 -38.16 -15.93
CA PRO A 2 29.96 -38.52 -15.51
C PRO A 2 29.09 -37.26 -15.31
N ARG A 3 27.87 -37.29 -15.86
CA ARG A 3 26.85 -36.24 -15.69
C ARG A 3 26.29 -36.28 -14.26
N LYS A 4 26.42 -35.16 -13.53
CA LYS A 4 25.80 -34.97 -12.21
C LYS A 4 24.29 -34.81 -12.37
N ASN A 5 23.53 -35.70 -11.75
CA ASN A 5 22.07 -35.73 -11.77
C ASN A 5 21.56 -34.81 -10.64
N TYR A 6 21.17 -33.58 -10.98
CA TYR A 6 20.60 -32.63 -10.01
C TYR A 6 19.11 -32.93 -9.80
N GLN A 7 18.72 -33.28 -8.57
CA GLN A 7 17.31 -33.44 -8.22
C GLN A 7 16.64 -32.07 -8.09
N LYS A 8 15.69 -31.80 -9.00
CA LYS A 8 14.83 -30.62 -9.01
C LYS A 8 13.65 -30.84 -8.08
N THR A 9 13.75 -30.44 -6.81
CA THR A 9 12.60 -30.43 -5.90
C THR A 9 11.75 -29.19 -6.18
N SER A 10 10.83 -29.29 -7.13
CA SER A 10 9.78 -28.28 -7.32
C SER A 10 8.75 -28.42 -6.21
N ASN A 11 8.84 -27.56 -5.21
CA ASN A 11 7.87 -27.44 -4.12
C ASN A 11 6.59 -26.77 -4.66
N ALA A 12 5.75 -27.56 -5.33
CA ALA A 12 4.43 -27.14 -5.80
C ALA A 12 3.45 -27.12 -4.62
N ARG A 13 3.48 -26.04 -3.83
CA ARG A 13 2.42 -25.79 -2.83
C ARG A 13 1.14 -25.37 -3.55
N SER A 14 0.17 -26.25 -3.42
CA SER A 14 -1.20 -26.18 -3.90
C SER A 14 -1.84 -24.80 -3.65
N ARG A 15 -2.28 -24.15 -4.73
CA ARG A 15 -3.11 -22.93 -4.68
C ARG A 15 -4.53 -23.33 -4.26
N THR A 16 -4.83 -23.24 -2.97
CA THR A 16 -6.22 -23.22 -2.50
C THR A 16 -6.73 -21.80 -2.65
N SER A 17 -7.54 -21.57 -3.69
CA SER A 17 -8.23 -20.31 -3.95
C SER A 17 -9.34 -20.08 -2.90
N VAL A 18 -9.02 -19.33 -1.84
CA VAL A 18 -10.02 -18.71 -0.95
C VAL A 18 -10.10 -17.21 -1.28
N PRO A 19 -11.13 -16.73 -1.99
CA PRO A 19 -11.10 -15.40 -2.59
C PRO A 19 -11.55 -14.26 -1.66
N THR A 20 -11.68 -14.46 -0.34
CA THR A 20 -12.34 -13.47 0.54
C THR A 20 -11.43 -12.85 1.60
N LEU A 21 -10.35 -13.51 2.04
CA LEU A 21 -9.45 -12.97 3.07
C LEU A 21 -8.28 -12.13 2.51
N ASP A 22 -7.88 -12.36 1.26
CA ASP A 22 -6.73 -11.71 0.66
C ASP A 22 -6.95 -10.21 0.39
N ILE A 23 -8.19 -9.78 0.14
CA ILE A 23 -8.51 -8.36 -0.12
C ILE A 23 -8.34 -7.52 1.16
N VAL A 24 -8.77 -8.04 2.30
CA VAL A 24 -8.65 -7.38 3.61
C VAL A 24 -7.19 -7.39 4.07
N LEU A 25 -6.47 -8.49 3.85
CA LEU A 25 -5.05 -8.58 4.19
C LEU A 25 -4.18 -7.67 3.32
N SER A 26 -4.47 -7.60 2.02
CA SER A 26 -3.83 -6.66 1.09
C SER A 26 -4.11 -5.21 1.46
N SER A 27 -5.34 -4.91 1.91
CA SER A 27 -5.71 -3.59 2.39
C SER A 27 -5.00 -3.20 3.70
N ARG A 28 -4.84 -4.15 4.65
CA ARG A 28 -4.03 -3.92 5.86
C ARG A 28 -2.54 -3.80 5.56
N ALA A 29 -2.01 -4.59 4.62
CA ALA A 29 -0.62 -4.51 4.18
C ALA A 29 -0.33 -3.15 3.51
N THR A 30 -1.24 -2.67 2.67
CA THR A 30 -1.14 -1.34 2.03
C THR A 30 -1.33 -0.18 3.02
N CYS A 31 -2.17 -0.34 4.05
CA CYS A 31 -2.23 0.63 5.15
C CYS A 31 -0.93 0.68 5.95
N ARG A 32 -0.25 -0.45 6.17
CA ARG A 32 1.04 -0.50 6.89
C ARG A 32 2.20 0.09 6.09
N SER A 33 2.14 0.03 4.76
CA SER A 33 3.16 0.65 3.90
C SER A 33 2.96 2.16 3.71
N LYS A 34 1.74 2.67 3.93
CA LYS A 34 1.44 4.10 3.88
C LYS A 34 1.68 4.77 5.23
N ARG A 35 2.03 6.06 5.20
CA ARG A 35 2.06 6.89 6.42
C ARG A 35 0.65 6.98 7.01
N ARG A 36 0.51 6.68 8.30
CA ARG A 36 -0.74 6.73 9.06
C ARG A 36 -0.65 7.86 10.09
N PHE A 37 -1.69 8.67 10.16
CA PHE A 37 -1.83 9.75 11.12
C PHE A 37 -2.99 9.45 12.09
N PRO A 38 -2.84 9.80 13.38
CA PRO A 38 -3.86 9.58 14.40
C PRO A 38 -5.05 10.53 14.27
N THR A 39 -4.84 11.74 13.78
CA THR A 39 -5.89 12.76 13.64
C THR A 39 -5.86 13.39 12.25
N GLU A 40 -7.02 13.90 11.82
CA GLU A 40 -7.16 14.62 10.55
C GLU A 40 -6.23 15.83 10.49
N LYS A 41 -6.14 16.59 11.58
CA LYS A 41 -5.28 17.78 11.67
C LYS A 41 -3.81 17.46 11.42
N GLN A 42 -3.30 16.34 11.96
CA GLN A 42 -1.94 15.91 11.69
C GLN A 42 -1.75 15.46 10.24
N ALA A 43 -2.75 14.79 9.67
CA ALA A 43 -2.71 14.41 8.26
C ALA A 43 -2.74 15.63 7.34
N ALA A 44 -3.57 16.63 7.63
CA ALA A 44 -3.69 17.85 6.83
C ALA A 44 -2.38 18.66 6.87
N TYR A 45 -1.80 18.82 8.05
CA TYR A 45 -0.47 19.44 8.18
C TYR A 45 0.61 18.68 7.41
N ALA A 46 0.57 17.34 7.45
CA ALA A 46 1.51 16.52 6.68
C ALA A 46 1.27 16.62 5.16
N ALA A 47 0.04 16.82 4.71
CA ALA A 47 -0.28 17.08 3.31
C ALA A 47 0.33 18.41 2.87
N GLU A 48 0.01 19.49 3.58
CA GLU A 48 0.49 20.85 3.30
C GLU A 48 2.03 20.91 3.27
N THR A 49 2.69 20.33 4.28
CA THR A 49 4.16 20.28 4.31
C THR A 49 4.76 19.52 3.13
N GLN A 50 4.11 18.45 2.65
CA GLN A 50 4.58 17.71 1.47
C GLN A 50 4.31 18.46 0.16
N GLU A 51 3.20 19.19 0.04
CA GLU A 51 2.90 20.06 -1.10
C GLU A 51 3.89 21.23 -1.19
N LEU A 52 4.28 21.81 -0.04
CA LEU A 52 5.33 22.83 0.02
C LEU A 52 6.70 22.29 -0.40
N GLN A 53 7.00 21.04 -0.06
CA GLN A 53 8.26 20.38 -0.47
C GLN A 53 8.27 19.99 -1.95
N VAL A 54 7.11 19.64 -2.51
CA VAL A 54 6.99 19.17 -3.89
C VAL A 54 5.90 19.98 -4.59
N GLN A 55 6.29 21.03 -5.31
CA GLN A 55 5.39 22.00 -5.96
C GLN A 55 4.41 21.42 -7.00
N SER A 56 4.49 20.12 -7.32
CA SER A 56 3.68 19.46 -8.35
C SER A 56 2.78 18.34 -7.83
N ILE A 57 2.56 18.27 -6.52
CA ILE A 57 1.62 17.30 -5.95
C ILE A 57 0.50 18.02 -5.20
N GLU A 58 -0.69 17.47 -5.32
CA GLU A 58 -1.83 17.78 -4.45
C GLU A 58 -2.15 16.52 -3.66
N LEU A 59 -2.25 16.65 -2.35
CA LEU A 59 -2.45 15.58 -1.39
C LEU A 59 -3.75 15.83 -0.64
N ARG A 60 -4.67 14.86 -0.70
CA ARG A 60 -5.89 14.87 0.12
C ARG A 60 -5.80 13.89 1.26
N THR A 61 -6.31 14.31 2.40
CA THR A 61 -6.52 13.46 3.57
C THR A 61 -7.78 12.62 3.39
N TYR A 62 -7.75 11.37 3.84
CA TYR A 62 -8.94 10.53 3.94
C TYR A 62 -8.86 9.61 5.15
N HIS A 63 -10.02 9.32 5.74
CA HIS A 63 -10.14 8.34 6.80
C HIS A 63 -10.28 6.94 6.21
N CYS A 64 -9.40 6.02 6.62
CA CYS A 64 -9.49 4.63 6.17
C CYS A 64 -10.33 3.79 7.12
N THR A 65 -11.40 3.20 6.59
CA THR A 65 -12.30 2.29 7.32
C THR A 65 -11.64 0.99 7.75
N ASN A 66 -10.56 0.56 7.08
CA ASN A 66 -9.90 -0.72 7.37
C ASN A 66 -8.92 -0.65 8.55
N CYS A 67 -8.25 0.50 8.76
CA CYS A 67 -7.29 0.66 9.85
C CYS A 67 -7.74 1.68 10.91
N GLY A 68 -8.79 2.47 10.63
CA GLY A 68 -9.25 3.56 11.50
C GLY A 68 -8.23 4.69 11.63
N GLY A 69 -7.45 4.93 10.58
CA GLY A 69 -6.39 5.94 10.55
C GLY A 69 -6.57 6.92 9.41
N TRP A 70 -5.92 8.08 9.54
CA TRP A 70 -5.88 9.08 8.49
C TRP A 70 -4.69 8.83 7.57
N HIS A 71 -4.95 8.87 6.26
CA HIS A 71 -3.97 8.64 5.23
C HIS A 71 -4.00 9.77 4.20
N LEU A 72 -2.91 9.87 3.44
CA LEU A 72 -2.76 10.79 2.33
C LEU A 72 -2.96 10.06 1.00
N SER A 73 -3.69 10.69 0.09
CA SER A 73 -3.88 10.24 -1.28
C SER A 73 -3.47 11.36 -2.24
N ARG A 74 -2.66 11.03 -3.24
CA ARG A 74 -2.30 11.99 -4.30
C ARG A 74 -3.52 12.20 -5.20
N GLN A 75 -3.97 13.43 -5.34
CA GLN A 75 -4.87 13.81 -6.42
C GLN A 75 -4.03 13.85 -7.70
N LYS A 76 -4.48 13.14 -8.74
CA LYS A 76 -3.95 13.38 -10.08
C LYS A 76 -4.60 14.67 -10.57
N SER A 77 -3.84 15.74 -10.67
CA SER A 77 -4.25 16.89 -11.46
C SER A 77 -4.38 16.40 -12.90
N ASN A 78 -5.62 16.16 -13.34
CA ASN A 78 -5.89 15.78 -14.72
C ASN A 78 -5.72 17.04 -15.58
N SER A 79 -4.48 17.46 -15.84
CA SER A 79 -4.17 18.48 -16.83
C SER A 79 -4.36 17.84 -18.21
N ARG A 80 -5.57 17.98 -18.77
CA ARG A 80 -5.85 17.78 -20.19
C ARG A 80 -5.74 19.10 -20.92
#